data_AF-A0A348YZB7-F1
#
_entry.id   AF-A0A348YZB7-F1
#
_cell.length_a   1.000
_cell.length_b   1.000
_cell.length_c   1.000
_cell.angle_alpha   90.00
_cell.angle_beta   90.00
_cell.angle_gamma   90.00
#
_symmetry.space_group_name_H-M   'P 1'
#
loop_
_entity.id
_entity.type
_entity.pdbx_description
1 polymer ?
#
loop_
_entity_poly.entity_id
_entity_poly.type
_entity_poly.pdbx_seq_one_letter_code
_entity_poly.pdbx_strand_id
1 'polypeptide(L)'
;MIKNLIILAIIAIMVLGTIGKEKIFFNNFLLLFQFITRIPVNISLACEKENFKKATLYFPVVGAILGAIEYLIFYITSIWLPLPMVAIITVIVGIFITGGLHMDGLGDTCDGFFSFRSRERIIEIMKDSRVGSFGVLAMIIDIAVKALGIYYIGTKSIGYMIIVVPMISRLFTVFIALIGKSAKKEGTGNFYIGNTNGVYFTGALTLTLLIGSLFFNIKYIIILLLGG
;
A
#
# COMPACT_ATOMS: atom_id res chain seq x y z
N MET A 1 25.73 -6.90 -14.67
CA MET A 1 25.07 -7.63 -15.77
C MET A 1 24.43 -8.94 -15.30
N ILE A 2 25.17 -9.85 -14.65
CA ILE A 2 24.66 -11.15 -14.14
C ILE A 2 23.56 -11.00 -13.07
N LYS A 3 23.68 -10.02 -12.16
CA LYS A 3 22.63 -9.71 -11.15
C LYS A 3 21.29 -9.36 -11.80
N ASN A 4 21.30 -8.54 -12.84
CA ASN A 4 20.07 -8.11 -13.52
C ASN A 4 19.42 -9.25 -14.32
N LEU A 5 20.23 -10.18 -14.84
CA LEU A 5 19.74 -11.35 -15.57
C LEU A 5 19.09 -12.38 -14.66
N ILE A 6 19.64 -12.59 -13.46
CA ILE A 6 19.05 -13.47 -12.42
C ILE A 6 17.75 -12.86 -11.88
N ILE A 7 17.70 -11.53 -11.72
CA ILE A 7 16.49 -10.83 -11.27
C ILE A 7 15.40 -10.85 -12.34
N LEU A 8 15.74 -10.61 -13.61
CA LEU A 8 14.79 -10.79 -14.71
C LEU A 8 14.33 -12.24 -14.82
N ALA A 9 15.22 -13.21 -14.61
CA ALA A 9 14.87 -14.62 -14.63
C ALA A 9 13.95 -14.99 -13.44
N ILE A 10 14.14 -14.42 -12.25
CA ILE A 10 13.27 -14.67 -11.09
C ILE A 10 11.91 -13.98 -11.24
N ILE A 11 11.87 -12.74 -11.74
CA ILE A 11 10.62 -12.05 -12.09
C ILE A 11 9.91 -12.81 -13.20
N ALA A 12 10.63 -13.24 -14.24
CA ALA A 12 10.11 -14.09 -15.31
C ALA A 12 9.63 -15.44 -14.77
N ILE A 13 10.31 -16.10 -13.84
CA ILE A 13 9.89 -17.38 -13.24
C ILE A 13 8.67 -17.20 -12.31
N MET A 14 8.54 -16.06 -11.62
CA MET A 14 7.34 -15.73 -10.83
C MET A 14 6.15 -15.31 -11.72
N VAL A 15 6.40 -14.80 -12.93
CA VAL A 15 5.39 -14.34 -13.89
C VAL A 15 5.01 -15.43 -14.92
N LEU A 16 5.93 -16.31 -15.31
CA LEU A 16 5.83 -17.32 -16.39
C LEU A 16 5.87 -18.78 -15.87
N GLY A 17 5.65 -18.98 -14.57
CA GLY A 17 5.61 -20.30 -13.95
C GLY A 17 4.27 -21.01 -14.16
N THR A 18 4.09 -21.62 -15.33
CA THR A 18 3.06 -22.59 -15.77
C THR A 18 1.77 -22.02 -16.37
N ILE A 19 1.67 -22.16 -17.69
CA ILE A 19 0.48 -21.94 -18.54
C ILE A 19 -0.74 -22.61 -17.88
N GLY A 20 -1.65 -21.78 -17.35
CA GLY A 20 -2.84 -22.18 -16.59
C GLY A 20 -2.86 -21.66 -15.15
N LYS A 21 -1.74 -21.74 -14.41
CA LYS A 21 -1.60 -21.16 -13.06
C LYS A 21 -1.22 -19.68 -13.12
N GLU A 22 -0.51 -19.25 -14.16
CA GLU A 22 -0.19 -17.83 -14.41
C GLU A 22 -1.43 -16.94 -14.43
N LYS A 23 -2.50 -17.42 -15.08
CA LYS A 23 -3.78 -16.69 -15.13
C LYS A 23 -4.36 -16.48 -13.74
N ILE A 24 -4.22 -17.47 -12.84
CA ILE A 24 -4.70 -17.36 -11.46
C ILE A 24 -3.86 -16.35 -10.66
N PHE A 25 -2.54 -16.41 -10.79
CA PHE A 25 -1.63 -15.46 -10.14
C PHE A 25 -1.87 -14.02 -10.60
N PHE A 26 -1.94 -13.83 -11.91
CA PHE A 26 -2.22 -12.52 -12.52
C PHE A 26 -3.60 -12.00 -12.13
N ASN A 27 -4.62 -12.86 -12.08
CA ASN A 27 -5.95 -12.49 -11.60
C ASN A 27 -5.93 -12.03 -10.15
N ASN A 28 -5.19 -12.68 -9.25
CA ASN A 28 -5.11 -12.25 -7.84
C ASN A 28 -4.37 -10.91 -7.70
N PHE A 29 -3.33 -10.68 -8.51
CA PHE A 29 -2.66 -9.38 -8.60
C PHE A 29 -3.63 -8.29 -9.08
N LEU A 30 -4.34 -8.53 -10.19
CA LEU A 30 -5.31 -7.58 -10.75
C LEU A 30 -6.48 -7.33 -9.82
N LEU A 31 -6.93 -8.35 -9.07
CA LEU A 31 -7.95 -8.20 -8.04
C LEU A 31 -7.50 -7.22 -6.97
N LEU A 32 -6.28 -7.38 -6.45
CA LEU A 32 -5.74 -6.46 -5.47
C LEU A 32 -5.57 -5.06 -6.06
N PHE A 33 -5.01 -4.98 -7.25
CA PHE A 33 -4.76 -3.71 -7.95
C PHE A 33 -6.06 -2.92 -8.15
N GLN A 34 -7.15 -3.58 -8.57
CA GLN A 34 -8.48 -2.98 -8.65
C GLN A 34 -9.04 -2.56 -7.29
N PHE A 35 -8.75 -3.34 -6.24
CA PHE A 35 -9.26 -3.06 -4.91
C PHE A 35 -8.61 -1.85 -4.24
N ILE A 36 -7.28 -1.66 -4.40
CA ILE A 36 -6.52 -0.59 -3.72
C ILE A 36 -6.17 0.61 -4.60
N THR A 37 -6.57 0.59 -5.88
CA THR A 37 -6.35 1.71 -6.81
C THR A 37 -7.64 2.10 -7.53
N ARG A 38 -7.67 3.32 -8.06
CA ARG A 38 -8.72 3.86 -8.94
C ARG A 38 -8.31 3.82 -10.41
N ILE A 39 -7.22 3.15 -10.74
CA ILE A 39 -6.81 2.97 -12.14
C ILE A 39 -7.83 2.01 -12.77
N PRO A 40 -8.54 2.41 -13.84
CA PRO A 40 -9.62 1.61 -14.39
C PRO A 40 -9.07 0.34 -15.03
N VAL A 41 -9.44 -0.80 -14.47
CA VAL A 41 -9.16 -2.13 -15.01
C VAL A 41 -10.50 -2.86 -15.10
N ASN A 42 -11.13 -2.84 -16.26
CA ASN A 42 -12.48 -3.38 -16.47
C ASN A 42 -12.44 -4.90 -16.71
N ILE A 43 -12.05 -5.67 -15.69
CA ILE A 43 -11.96 -7.13 -15.77
C ILE A 43 -12.77 -7.75 -14.64
N SER A 44 -13.74 -8.60 -14.99
CA SER A 44 -14.50 -9.38 -14.02
C SER A 44 -13.62 -10.50 -13.44
N LEU A 45 -13.38 -10.44 -12.13
CA LEU A 45 -12.56 -11.39 -11.40
C LEU A 45 -13.36 -12.03 -10.26
N ALA A 46 -12.98 -13.25 -9.87
CA ALA A 46 -13.57 -13.90 -8.71
C ALA A 46 -13.23 -13.14 -7.42
N CYS A 47 -14.26 -12.76 -6.68
CA CYS A 47 -14.15 -11.98 -5.43
C CYS A 47 -14.42 -12.84 -4.19
N GLU A 48 -13.91 -14.08 -4.18
CA GLU A 48 -14.06 -14.98 -3.02
C GLU A 48 -12.95 -14.72 -1.98
N LYS A 49 -13.20 -15.13 -0.73
CA LYS A 49 -12.20 -14.99 0.35
C LYS A 49 -10.86 -15.64 -0.02
N GLU A 50 -10.86 -16.78 -0.68
CA GLU A 50 -9.63 -17.46 -1.08
C GLU A 50 -8.83 -16.65 -2.12
N ASN A 51 -9.49 -15.91 -3.02
CA ASN A 51 -8.81 -15.01 -3.95
C ASN A 51 -8.12 -13.86 -3.22
N PHE A 52 -8.82 -13.20 -2.30
CA PHE A 52 -8.26 -12.11 -1.50
C PHE A 52 -7.12 -12.56 -0.60
N LYS A 53 -7.19 -13.78 -0.05
CA LYS A 53 -6.09 -14.42 0.68
C LYS A 53 -4.84 -14.51 -0.19
N LYS A 54 -4.96 -15.09 -1.38
CA LYS A 54 -3.86 -15.22 -2.34
C LYS A 54 -3.34 -13.86 -2.80
N ALA A 55 -4.24 -12.90 -2.97
CA ALA A 55 -3.93 -11.54 -3.34
C ALA A 55 -3.04 -10.83 -2.30
N THR A 56 -3.07 -11.23 -1.02
CA THR A 56 -2.22 -10.61 0.03
C THR A 56 -0.73 -10.65 -0.28
N LEU A 57 -0.27 -11.66 -1.04
CA LEU A 57 1.11 -11.76 -1.51
C LEU A 57 1.57 -10.52 -2.31
N TYR A 58 0.65 -9.90 -3.06
CA TYR A 58 0.96 -8.85 -4.03
C TYR A 58 0.87 -7.43 -3.47
N PHE A 59 0.53 -7.26 -2.18
CA PHE A 59 0.47 -5.95 -1.54
C PHE A 59 1.77 -5.14 -1.72
N PRO A 60 2.96 -5.68 -1.40
CA PRO A 60 4.20 -4.94 -1.61
C PRO A 60 4.45 -4.60 -3.08
N VAL A 61 4.09 -5.49 -4.01
CA VAL A 61 4.26 -5.27 -5.45
C VAL A 61 3.41 -4.10 -5.91
N VAL A 62 2.13 -4.07 -5.55
CA VAL A 62 1.25 -2.95 -5.88
C VAL A 62 1.71 -1.66 -5.17
N GLY A 63 2.23 -1.76 -3.95
CA GLY A 63 2.86 -0.64 -3.24
C GLY A 63 4.05 -0.06 -4.01
N ALA A 64 4.95 -0.91 -4.51
CA ALA A 64 6.09 -0.48 -5.32
C ALA A 64 5.64 0.17 -6.64
N ILE A 65 4.60 -0.35 -7.29
CA ILE A 65 4.01 0.26 -8.51
C ILE A 65 3.47 1.66 -8.20
N LEU A 66 2.70 1.81 -7.12
CA LEU A 66 2.18 3.12 -6.69
C LEU A 66 3.31 4.10 -6.42
N GLY A 67 4.32 3.67 -5.65
CA GLY A 67 5.48 4.50 -5.35
C GLY A 67 6.32 4.84 -6.59
N ALA A 68 6.40 3.95 -7.59
CA ALA A 68 7.04 4.24 -8.87
C ALA A 68 6.29 5.32 -9.67
N ILE A 69 4.95 5.30 -9.65
CA ILE A 69 4.14 6.35 -10.26
C ILE A 69 4.32 7.68 -9.52
N GLU A 70 4.29 7.66 -8.19
CA GLU A 70 4.56 8.85 -7.35
C GLU A 70 5.97 9.41 -7.61
N TYR A 71 6.99 8.55 -7.69
CA TYR A 71 8.36 8.95 -8.00
C TYR A 71 8.49 9.54 -9.42
N LEU A 72 7.80 8.98 -10.41
CA LEU A 72 7.77 9.52 -11.77
C LEU A 72 7.18 10.93 -11.79
N ILE A 73 6.07 11.16 -11.08
CA ILE A 73 5.47 12.50 -10.96
C ILE A 73 6.41 13.44 -10.23
N PHE A 74 7.00 13.01 -9.11
CA PHE A 74 8.00 13.79 -8.38
C PHE A 74 9.14 14.21 -9.32
N TYR A 75 9.69 13.27 -10.08
CA TYR A 75 10.80 13.52 -11.00
C TYR A 75 10.41 14.52 -12.10
N ILE A 76 9.29 14.29 -12.81
CA ILE A 76 8.85 15.17 -13.89
C ILE A 76 8.55 16.59 -13.39
N THR A 77 7.85 16.71 -12.27
CA THR A 77 7.47 18.02 -11.72
C THR A 77 8.68 18.76 -11.14
N SER A 78 9.68 18.06 -10.63
CA SER A 78 10.92 18.66 -10.11
C SER A 78 11.76 19.40 -11.15
N ILE A 79 11.54 19.13 -12.44
CA ILE A 79 12.24 19.81 -13.54
C ILE A 79 11.79 21.28 -13.64
N TRP A 80 10.52 21.58 -13.32
CA TRP A 80 9.89 22.87 -13.62
C TRP A 80 9.35 23.60 -12.38
N LEU A 81 9.13 22.88 -11.26
CA LEU A 81 8.47 23.43 -10.07
C LEU A 81 9.40 23.45 -8.86
N PRO A 82 9.20 24.40 -7.92
CA PRO A 82 9.92 24.41 -6.66
C PRO A 82 9.53 23.19 -5.79
N LEU A 83 10.49 22.68 -5.03
CA LEU A 83 10.36 21.43 -4.29
C LEU A 83 9.12 21.34 -3.35
N PRO A 84 8.68 22.42 -2.66
CA PRO A 84 7.43 22.36 -1.88
C PRO A 84 6.19 22.03 -2.73
N MET A 85 6.09 22.59 -3.94
CA MET A 85 4.97 22.29 -4.85
C MET A 85 5.04 20.86 -5.36
N VAL A 86 6.24 20.40 -5.73
CA VAL A 86 6.51 19.01 -6.15
C VAL A 86 6.03 18.02 -5.08
N ALA A 87 6.36 18.28 -3.81
CA ALA A 87 5.97 17.42 -2.70
C ALA A 87 4.45 17.33 -2.54
N ILE A 88 3.76 18.48 -2.56
CA ILE A 88 2.29 18.52 -2.46
C ILE A 88 1.63 17.80 -3.64
N ILE A 89 2.08 18.06 -4.87
CA ILE A 89 1.54 17.40 -6.08
C ILE A 89 1.72 15.89 -6.00
N THR A 90 2.89 15.42 -5.54
CA THR A 90 3.16 13.99 -5.39
C THR A 90 2.19 13.33 -4.40
N VAL A 91 1.91 13.96 -3.26
CA VAL A 91 0.89 13.47 -2.29
C VAL A 91 -0.50 13.45 -2.91
N ILE A 92 -0.90 14.53 -3.58
CA ILE A 92 -2.20 14.65 -4.23
C ILE A 92 -2.41 13.52 -5.24
N VAL A 93 -1.41 13.25 -6.08
CA VAL A 93 -1.47 12.14 -7.04
C VAL A 93 -1.65 10.79 -6.33
N GLY A 94 -0.89 10.52 -5.26
CA GLY A 94 -1.05 9.29 -4.48
C GLY A 94 -2.47 9.10 -3.94
N ILE A 95 -3.10 10.19 -3.47
CA ILE A 95 -4.51 10.19 -3.02
C ILE A 95 -5.45 9.86 -4.18
N PHE A 96 -5.31 10.52 -5.34
CA PHE A 96 -6.17 10.27 -6.50
C PHE A 96 -6.04 8.85 -7.04
N ILE A 97 -4.82 8.34 -7.18
CA ILE A 97 -4.56 6.99 -7.72
C ILE A 97 -5.09 5.92 -6.78
N THR A 98 -5.05 6.13 -5.47
CA THR A 98 -5.61 5.18 -4.49
C THR A 98 -7.09 5.42 -4.17
N GLY A 99 -7.65 6.53 -4.66
CA GLY A 99 -9.01 6.98 -4.32
C GLY A 99 -9.21 7.31 -2.85
N GLY A 100 -8.14 7.62 -2.12
CA GLY A 100 -8.21 7.98 -0.71
C GLY A 100 -8.56 6.84 0.25
N LEU A 101 -8.61 5.58 -0.19
CA LEU A 101 -9.11 4.44 0.63
C LEU A 101 -8.48 4.34 2.04
N HIS A 102 -7.18 4.59 2.15
CA HIS A 102 -6.48 4.52 3.44
C HIS A 102 -6.71 5.76 4.30
N MET A 103 -6.88 6.91 3.65
CA MET A 103 -7.13 8.19 4.30
C MET A 103 -8.56 8.25 4.84
N ASP A 104 -9.52 7.71 4.09
CA ASP A 104 -10.90 7.46 4.51
C ASP A 104 -10.94 6.57 5.76
N GLY A 105 -10.29 5.40 5.70
CA GLY A 105 -10.20 4.51 6.87
C GLY A 105 -9.49 5.11 8.08
N LEU A 106 -8.48 5.98 7.88
CA LEU A 106 -7.86 6.74 8.96
C LEU A 106 -8.85 7.74 9.57
N GLY A 107 -9.56 8.48 8.74
CA GLY A 107 -10.60 9.43 9.13
C GLY A 107 -11.68 8.76 9.98
N ASP A 108 -12.28 7.69 9.45
CA ASP A 108 -13.29 6.87 10.13
C ASP A 108 -12.79 6.36 11.47
N THR A 109 -11.56 5.85 11.51
CA THR A 109 -10.95 5.34 12.74
C THR A 109 -10.80 6.44 13.77
N CYS A 110 -10.33 7.62 13.37
CA CYS A 110 -10.18 8.75 14.29
C CYS A 110 -11.53 9.27 14.78
N ASP A 111 -12.52 9.45 13.91
CA ASP A 111 -13.86 9.88 14.31
C ASP A 111 -14.54 8.85 15.22
N GLY A 112 -14.38 7.57 14.93
CA GLY A 112 -14.84 6.48 15.79
C GLY A 112 -14.17 6.52 17.16
N PHE A 113 -12.86 6.29 17.23
CA PHE A 113 -12.16 6.09 18.49
C PHE A 113 -12.13 7.35 19.37
N PHE A 114 -11.96 8.54 18.79
CA PHE A 114 -11.90 9.79 19.57
C PHE A 114 -13.28 10.37 19.90
N SER A 115 -14.38 9.69 19.52
CA SER A 115 -15.72 10.03 20.02
C SER A 115 -15.94 9.69 21.50
N PHE A 116 -15.07 8.87 22.10
CA PHE A 116 -15.18 8.35 23.48
C PHE A 116 -16.55 7.72 23.79
N ARG A 117 -17.15 7.05 22.80
CA ARG A 117 -18.44 6.36 22.93
C ARG A 117 -18.26 4.85 23.15
N SER A 118 -19.37 4.15 23.41
CA SER A 118 -19.37 2.69 23.47
C SER A 118 -18.92 2.08 22.15
N ARG A 119 -18.45 0.82 22.19
CA ARG A 119 -17.96 0.09 21.00
C ARG A 119 -18.99 0.09 19.87
N GLU A 120 -20.26 -0.12 20.19
CA GLU A 120 -21.36 -0.16 19.23
C GLU A 120 -21.46 1.18 18.50
N ARG A 121 -21.38 2.28 19.25
CA ARG A 121 -21.45 3.62 18.69
C ARG A 121 -20.22 3.99 17.88
N ILE A 122 -19.02 3.56 18.28
CA ILE A 122 -17.79 3.71 17.49
C ILE A 122 -17.95 3.04 16.12
N ILE A 123 -18.46 1.80 16.08
CA ILE A 123 -18.68 1.05 14.83
C ILE A 123 -19.75 1.72 13.96
N GLU A 124 -20.78 2.31 14.56
CA GLU A 124 -21.78 3.11 13.83
C GLU A 124 -21.16 4.36 13.21
N ILE A 125 -20.32 5.09 13.95
CA ILE A 125 -19.64 6.29 13.45
C ILE A 125 -18.73 5.94 12.26
N MET A 126 -17.95 4.86 12.35
CA MET A 126 -17.10 4.37 11.24
C MET A 126 -17.88 3.87 10.00
N LYS A 127 -19.22 3.85 10.04
CA LYS A 127 -20.07 3.55 8.87
C LYS A 127 -20.79 4.78 8.34
N ASP A 128 -20.78 5.86 9.10
CA ASP A 128 -21.41 7.10 8.71
C ASP A 128 -20.54 7.76 7.63
N SER A 129 -21.12 8.12 6.49
CA SER A 129 -20.39 8.77 5.41
C SER A 129 -20.02 10.23 5.71
N ARG A 130 -20.51 10.79 6.84
CA ARG A 130 -20.18 12.15 7.27
C ARG A 130 -18.85 12.14 8.00
N VAL A 131 -17.97 13.04 7.58
CA VAL A 131 -16.69 13.27 8.26
C VAL A 131 -16.90 14.07 9.55
N GLY A 132 -16.24 13.66 10.63
CA GLY A 132 -16.15 14.39 11.89
C GLY A 132 -14.84 15.19 12.01
N SER A 133 -14.76 16.01 13.05
CA SER A 133 -13.61 16.90 13.26
C SER A 133 -12.30 16.12 13.50
N PHE A 134 -12.35 14.97 14.16
CA PHE A 134 -11.16 14.17 14.40
C PHE A 134 -10.65 13.51 13.12
N GLY A 135 -11.56 13.07 12.24
CA GLY A 135 -11.21 12.55 10.93
C GLY A 135 -10.57 13.61 10.05
N VAL A 136 -11.13 14.82 10.01
CA VAL A 136 -10.52 15.96 9.30
C VAL A 136 -9.11 16.27 9.82
N LEU A 137 -8.94 16.37 11.13
CA LEU A 137 -7.62 16.64 11.73
C LEU A 137 -6.61 15.54 11.38
N ALA A 138 -7.02 14.26 11.44
CA ALA A 138 -6.15 13.14 11.09
C ALA A 138 -5.71 13.18 9.61
N MET A 139 -6.64 13.49 8.69
CA MET A 139 -6.33 13.63 7.27
C MET A 139 -5.37 14.80 7.00
N ILE A 140 -5.57 15.95 7.65
CA ILE A 140 -4.66 17.11 7.52
C ILE A 140 -3.25 16.74 8.01
N ILE A 141 -3.15 16.08 9.16
CA ILE A 141 -1.86 15.65 9.72
C ILE A 141 -1.18 14.64 8.78
N ASP A 142 -1.91 13.65 8.27
CA ASP A 142 -1.37 12.65 7.33
C ASP A 142 -0.83 13.30 6.05
N ILE A 143 -1.59 14.21 5.44
CA ILE A 143 -1.17 14.96 4.24
C ILE A 143 0.09 15.79 4.55
N ALA A 144 0.09 16.51 5.67
CA ALA A 144 1.22 17.36 6.06
C ALA A 144 2.49 16.54 6.29
N VAL A 145 2.40 15.42 7.00
CA VAL A 145 3.53 14.51 7.25
C VAL A 145 4.07 13.93 5.94
N LYS A 146 3.20 13.48 5.03
CA LYS A 146 3.61 12.96 3.72
C LYS A 146 4.29 14.03 2.86
N ALA A 147 3.73 15.23 2.81
CA ALA A 147 4.31 16.34 2.04
C ALA A 147 5.69 16.74 2.60
N LEU A 148 5.83 16.87 3.93
CA LEU A 148 7.11 17.14 4.57
C LEU A 148 8.12 16.01 4.35
N GLY A 149 7.68 14.76 4.38
CA GLY A 149 8.52 13.60 4.09
C GLY A 149 9.07 13.61 2.66
N ILE A 150 8.22 13.86 1.67
CA ILE A 150 8.64 13.97 0.25
C ILE A 150 9.55 15.18 0.04
N TYR A 151 9.24 16.32 0.66
CA TYR A 151 10.12 17.49 0.65
C TYR A 151 11.50 17.14 1.20
N TYR A 152 11.57 16.50 2.37
CA TYR A 152 12.83 16.07 2.97
C TYR A 152 13.61 15.11 2.06
N ILE A 153 12.94 14.11 1.50
CA ILE A 153 13.52 13.17 0.52
C ILE A 153 14.14 13.92 -0.66
N GLY A 154 13.44 14.92 -1.21
CA GLY A 154 13.94 15.75 -2.30
C GLY A 154 15.19 16.54 -1.94
N THR A 155 15.27 17.08 -0.72
CA THR A 155 16.48 17.80 -0.25
C THR A 155 17.70 16.89 -0.07
N LYS A 156 17.49 15.60 0.18
CA LYS A 156 18.55 14.62 0.46
C LYS A 156 18.97 13.78 -0.74
N SER A 157 18.42 14.05 -1.93
CA SER A 157 18.68 13.27 -3.16
C SER A 157 18.42 11.75 -3.02
N ILE A 158 17.50 11.36 -2.13
CA ILE A 158 17.12 9.96 -1.87
C ILE A 158 15.77 9.62 -2.51
N GLY A 159 15.49 10.14 -3.71
CA GLY A 159 14.18 10.09 -4.36
C GLY A 159 13.56 8.69 -4.49
N TYR A 160 14.39 7.64 -4.57
CA TYR A 160 13.94 6.24 -4.59
C TYR A 160 13.16 5.83 -3.32
N MET A 161 13.29 6.56 -2.21
CA MET A 161 12.47 6.37 -1.00
C MET A 161 10.97 6.50 -1.28
N ILE A 162 10.59 7.32 -2.27
CA ILE A 162 9.19 7.49 -2.71
C ILE A 162 8.63 6.17 -3.24
N ILE A 163 9.47 5.26 -3.75
CA ILE A 163 9.06 3.93 -4.20
C ILE A 163 8.94 2.96 -3.03
N VAL A 164 9.92 2.99 -2.13
CA VAL A 164 10.04 1.99 -1.06
C VAL A 164 9.06 2.21 0.08
N VAL A 165 8.75 3.46 0.41
CA VAL A 165 7.81 3.78 1.51
C VAL A 165 6.42 3.19 1.25
N PRO A 166 5.77 3.38 0.08
CA PRO A 166 4.51 2.71 -0.23
C PRO A 166 4.61 1.18 -0.23
N MET A 167 5.70 0.59 -0.73
CA MET A 167 5.93 -0.86 -0.71
C MET A 167 5.92 -1.41 0.73
N ILE A 168 6.67 -0.77 1.64
CA ILE A 168 6.71 -1.15 3.06
C ILE A 168 5.34 -0.94 3.71
N SER A 169 4.67 0.18 3.45
CA SER A 169 3.32 0.44 3.95
C SER A 169 2.34 -0.68 3.59
N ARG A 170 2.41 -1.21 2.35
CA ARG A 170 1.57 -2.34 1.94
C ARG A 170 1.94 -3.66 2.61
N LEU A 171 3.22 -3.90 2.91
CA LEU A 171 3.62 -5.04 3.73
C LEU A 171 3.01 -4.97 5.14
N PHE A 172 3.00 -3.77 5.75
CA PHE A 172 2.37 -3.57 7.06
C PHE A 172 0.86 -3.84 7.02
N THR A 173 0.17 -3.56 5.92
CA THR A 173 -1.24 -3.97 5.76
C THR A 173 -1.42 -5.49 5.87
N VAL A 174 -0.51 -6.28 5.28
CA VAL A 174 -0.53 -7.74 5.39
C VAL A 174 -0.21 -8.20 6.82
N PHE A 175 0.74 -7.53 7.47
CA PHE A 175 1.07 -7.81 8.88
C PHE A 175 -0.14 -7.57 9.79
N ILE A 176 -0.82 -6.43 9.65
CA ILE A 176 -2.04 -6.14 10.42
C ILE A 176 -3.16 -7.12 10.07
N ALA A 177 -3.29 -7.57 8.81
CA ALA A 177 -4.24 -8.61 8.46
C ALA A 177 -3.93 -9.97 9.12
N LEU A 178 -2.64 -10.27 9.34
CA LEU A 178 -2.19 -11.51 9.98
C LEU A 178 -2.48 -11.53 11.48
N ILE A 179 -2.20 -10.43 12.20
CA ILE A 179 -2.33 -10.37 13.66
C ILE A 179 -3.65 -9.76 14.14
N GLY A 180 -4.35 -9.06 13.25
CA GLY A 180 -5.52 -8.27 13.58
C GLY A 180 -6.71 -9.12 13.99
N LYS A 181 -7.61 -8.51 14.76
CA LYS A 181 -8.92 -9.07 15.09
C LYS A 181 -9.98 -8.18 14.48
N SER A 182 -10.93 -8.78 13.77
CA SER A 182 -11.97 -7.99 13.13
C SER A 182 -12.87 -7.34 14.17
N ALA A 183 -13.16 -6.06 13.98
CA ALA A 183 -14.08 -5.31 14.84
C ALA A 183 -15.54 -5.79 14.66
N LYS A 184 -15.89 -6.34 13.49
CA LYS A 184 -17.26 -6.72 13.09
C LYS A 184 -17.30 -8.01 12.26
N LYS A 185 -18.42 -8.74 12.33
CA LYS A 185 -18.61 -10.02 11.61
C LYS A 185 -18.60 -9.87 10.09
N GLU A 186 -18.98 -8.70 9.56
CA GLU A 186 -19.06 -8.42 8.12
C GLU A 186 -18.39 -7.10 7.75
N GLY A 187 -17.63 -7.08 6.66
CA GLY A 187 -16.92 -5.91 6.16
C GLY A 187 -15.76 -6.28 5.23
N THR A 188 -15.28 -5.29 4.47
CA THR A 188 -14.17 -5.47 3.52
C THR A 188 -12.88 -5.94 4.18
N GLY A 189 -12.61 -5.52 5.43
CA GLY A 189 -11.47 -6.02 6.21
C GLY A 189 -11.48 -7.54 6.42
N ASN A 190 -12.66 -8.18 6.43
CA ASN A 190 -12.80 -9.64 6.65
C ASN A 190 -12.40 -10.47 5.43
N PHE A 191 -12.13 -9.85 4.29
CA PHE A 191 -11.47 -10.52 3.17
C PHE A 191 -10.01 -10.85 3.48
N TYR A 192 -9.39 -10.16 4.43
CA TYR A 192 -7.97 -10.31 4.77
C TYR A 192 -7.75 -10.74 6.23
N ILE A 193 -8.38 -10.04 7.18
CA ILE A 193 -8.24 -10.29 8.62
C ILE A 193 -8.85 -11.65 8.96
N GLY A 194 -8.06 -12.53 9.58
CA GLY A 194 -8.46 -13.90 9.91
C GLY A 194 -8.55 -14.85 8.71
N ASN A 195 -8.16 -14.38 7.52
CA ASN A 195 -8.14 -15.17 6.28
C ASN A 195 -6.70 -15.38 5.76
N THR A 196 -5.83 -14.39 5.92
CA THR A 196 -4.39 -14.53 5.62
C THR A 196 -3.66 -15.38 6.66
N ASN A 197 -2.45 -15.84 6.33
CA ASN A 197 -1.62 -16.67 7.20
C ASN A 197 -0.12 -16.35 7.04
N GLY A 198 0.70 -16.99 7.88
CA GLY A 198 2.14 -16.76 7.90
C GLY A 198 2.83 -17.02 6.56
N VAL A 199 2.33 -17.94 5.72
CA VAL A 199 2.93 -18.25 4.41
C VAL A 199 2.79 -17.08 3.44
N TYR A 200 1.61 -16.44 3.39
CA TYR A 200 1.41 -15.27 2.53
C TYR A 200 2.16 -14.05 3.05
N PHE A 201 2.25 -13.89 4.37
CA PHE A 201 3.07 -12.83 4.97
C PHE A 201 4.56 -13.02 4.69
N THR A 202 5.13 -14.21 4.87
CA THR A 202 6.54 -14.47 4.56
C THR A 202 6.83 -14.33 3.07
N GLY A 203 5.89 -14.73 2.20
CA GLY A 203 5.96 -14.47 0.77
C GLY A 203 5.99 -12.97 0.45
N ALA A 204 5.07 -12.19 1.01
CA ALA A 204 5.02 -10.74 0.85
C ALA A 204 6.30 -10.07 1.38
N LEU A 205 6.78 -10.47 2.56
CA LEU A 205 8.04 -10.00 3.14
C LEU A 205 9.23 -10.31 2.22
N THR A 206 9.30 -11.53 1.68
CA THR A 206 10.35 -11.93 0.74
C THR A 206 10.33 -11.06 -0.51
N LEU A 207 9.15 -10.80 -1.08
CA LEU A 207 9.00 -9.89 -2.22
C LEU A 207 9.45 -8.47 -1.87
N THR A 208 9.07 -7.94 -0.70
CA THR A 208 9.54 -6.63 -0.22
C THR A 208 11.05 -6.56 -0.12
N LEU A 209 11.70 -7.59 0.44
CA LEU A 209 13.16 -7.65 0.57
C LEU A 209 13.85 -7.74 -0.80
N LEU A 210 13.33 -8.56 -1.70
CA LEU A 210 13.86 -8.72 -3.06
C LEU A 210 13.75 -7.42 -3.85
N ILE A 211 12.56 -6.82 -3.92
CA ILE A 211 12.32 -5.56 -4.64
C ILE A 211 13.10 -4.42 -3.97
N GLY A 212 13.07 -4.33 -2.64
CA GLY A 212 13.80 -3.31 -1.89
C GLY A 212 15.31 -3.38 -2.10
N SER A 213 15.88 -4.58 -2.31
CA SER A 213 17.32 -4.77 -2.56
C SER A 213 17.81 -4.15 -3.87
N LEU A 214 16.88 -3.77 -4.76
CA LEU A 214 17.19 -3.00 -5.96
C LEU A 214 17.54 -1.55 -5.64
N PHE A 215 17.00 -1.02 -4.54
CA PHE A 215 17.14 0.39 -4.13
C PHE A 215 18.12 0.57 -2.97
N PHE A 216 18.29 -0.47 -2.13
CA PHE A 216 19.13 -0.43 -0.93
C PHE A 216 20.04 -1.64 -0.81
N ASN A 217 21.12 -1.48 -0.05
CA ASN A 217 21.74 -2.63 0.60
C ASN A 217 20.75 -3.24 1.62
N ILE A 218 20.64 -4.57 1.65
CA ILE A 218 19.66 -5.30 2.48
C ILE A 218 19.67 -4.88 3.95
N LYS A 219 20.83 -4.43 4.46
CA LYS A 219 20.98 -3.90 5.82
C LYS A 219 20.07 -2.70 6.12
N TYR A 220 19.88 -1.77 5.18
CA TYR A 220 19.05 -0.58 5.40
C TYR A 220 17.56 -0.89 5.31
N ILE A 221 17.17 -1.91 4.53
CA ILE A 221 15.78 -2.38 4.45
C ILE A 221 15.37 -3.02 5.77
N ILE A 222 16.25 -3.82 6.37
CA ILE A 222 16.02 -4.42 7.70
C ILE A 222 15.86 -3.33 8.76
N ILE A 223 16.66 -2.26 8.72
CA ILE A 223 16.53 -1.12 9.65
C ILE A 223 15.19 -0.39 9.46
N LEU A 224 14.75 -0.18 8.22
CA LEU A 224 13.44 0.42 7.90
C LEU A 224 12.25 -0.46 8.33
N LEU A 225 12.39 -1.79 8.29
CA LEU A 225 11.37 -2.74 8.74
C LEU A 225 11.35 -2.92 10.27
N LEU A 226 12.47 -2.71 10.96
CA LEU A 226 12.58 -2.81 12.42
C LEU A 226 12.32 -1.47 13.13
N GLY A 227 12.40 -0.33 12.41
CA GLY A 227 12.18 1.01 12.94
C GLY A 227 10.78 1.60 12.69
N GLY A 228 9.85 0.81 12.14
CA GLY A 228 8.45 1.17 11.91
C GLY A 228 7.51 0.54 12.92
#